data_AF-A0AAP6B6C3-F1
#
_entry.id   AF-A0AAP6B6C3-F1
#
_cell.length_a   1.000
_cell.length_b   1.000
_cell.length_c   1.000
_cell.angle_alpha   90.00
_cell.angle_beta   90.00
_cell.angle_gamma   90.00
#
_symmetry.space_group_name_H-M   'P 1'
#
loop_
_entity.id
_entity.type
_entity.pdbx_description
1 polymer ?
#
loop_
_entity_poly.entity_id
_entity_poly.type
_entity_poly.pdbx_seq_one_letter_code
_entity_poly.pdbx_strand_id
1 'polypeptide(L)'
;MTRLPLRTVAEIRAALREGRGFPGDREDFEADLARALDASTAADLGRVAQVIRTYAGSIRAYSDPEFDGALQEGLEIIAEIKRKGHA
;
A
#
# COMPACT_ATOMS: atom_id res chain seq x y z
N MET A 1 8.30 -11.25 15.30
CA MET A 1 7.50 -11.41 14.07
C MET A 1 8.45 -11.46 12.88
N THR A 2 8.36 -12.48 12.03
CA THR A 2 9.22 -12.63 10.86
C THR A 2 8.87 -11.54 9.84
N ARG A 3 9.82 -10.66 9.53
CA ARG A 3 9.63 -9.60 8.54
C ARG A 3 9.29 -10.24 7.19
N LEU A 4 8.09 -9.98 6.65
CA LEU A 4 7.72 -10.50 5.34
C LEU A 4 8.69 -9.95 4.29
N PRO A 5 9.43 -10.81 3.57
CA PRO A 5 10.15 -10.35 2.40
C PRO A 5 9.08 -10.06 1.34
N LEU A 6 8.64 -8.81 1.24
CA LEU A 6 7.78 -8.32 0.15
C LEU A 6 8.69 -7.73 -0.92
N ARG A 7 9.53 -8.59 -1.51
CA ARG A 7 10.58 -8.20 -2.47
C ARG A 7 10.13 -8.44 -3.91
N THR A 8 9.12 -9.28 -4.11
CA THR A 8 8.62 -9.71 -5.41
C THR A 8 7.09 -9.59 -5.49
N VAL A 9 6.58 -9.53 -6.72
CA VAL A 9 5.13 -9.60 -7.01
C VAL A 9 4.52 -10.90 -6.46
N ALA A 10 5.25 -12.02 -6.54
CA ALA A 10 4.77 -13.31 -6.05
C ALA A 10 4.58 -13.30 -4.53
N GLU A 11 5.50 -12.69 -3.78
CA GLU A 11 5.39 -12.56 -2.32
C GLU A 11 4.23 -11.63 -1.92
N ILE A 12 3.98 -10.56 -2.67
CA ILE A 12 2.82 -9.67 -2.47
C ILE A 12 1.52 -10.45 -2.70
N ARG A 13 1.40 -11.17 -3.83
CA ARG A 13 0.24 -12.03 -4.12
C ARG A 13 -0.01 -13.06 -3.04
N ALA A 14 1.05 -13.72 -2.56
CA ALA A 14 0.94 -14.72 -1.50
C ALA A 14 0.41 -14.09 -0.20
N ALA A 15 0.97 -12.96 0.21
CA ALA A 15 0.55 -12.25 1.41
C ALA A 15 -0.93 -11.80 1.32
N LEU A 16 -1.35 -11.22 0.20
CA LEU A 16 -2.75 -10.80 0.01
C LEU A 16 -3.72 -12.00 -0.01
N ARG A 17 -3.33 -13.13 -0.61
CA ARG A 17 -4.12 -14.36 -0.59
C ARG A 17 -4.26 -14.94 0.83
N GLU A 18 -3.27 -14.72 1.69
CA GLU A 18 -3.29 -15.11 3.09
C GLU A 18 -4.03 -14.12 4.00
N GLY A 19 -4.64 -13.06 3.42
CA GLY A 19 -5.38 -12.06 4.18
C GLY A 19 -4.49 -11.05 4.91
N ARG A 20 -3.26 -10.83 4.43
CA ARG A 20 -2.29 -9.89 5.03
C ARG A 20 -2.34 -8.49 4.41
N GLY A 21 -3.52 -8.00 4.07
CA GLY A 21 -3.75 -6.65 3.52
C GLY A 21 -5.09 -6.08 3.95
N PHE A 22 -5.33 -4.81 3.64
CA PHE A 22 -6.60 -4.16 3.95
C PHE A 22 -7.73 -4.71 3.06
N PRO A 23 -9.00 -4.55 3.46
CA PRO A 23 -10.14 -5.00 2.66
C PRO A 23 -10.10 -4.44 1.23
N GLY A 24 -10.13 -5.33 0.23
CA GLY A 24 -10.07 -4.98 -1.19
C GLY A 24 -8.66 -4.99 -1.80
N ASP A 25 -7.59 -4.96 -0.99
CA ASP A 25 -6.21 -4.87 -1.48
C ASP A 25 -5.85 -5.99 -2.46
N ARG A 26 -6.44 -7.18 -2.31
CA ARG A 26 -6.18 -8.32 -3.20
C ARG A 26 -6.66 -8.05 -4.62
N GLU A 27 -7.90 -7.63 -4.76
CA GLU A 27 -8.54 -7.34 -6.05
C GLU A 27 -7.93 -6.09 -6.68
N ASP A 28 -7.72 -5.05 -5.86
CA ASP A 28 -7.18 -3.77 -6.32
C ASP A 28 -5.71 -3.90 -6.77
N PHE A 29 -4.90 -4.72 -6.10
CA PHE A 29 -3.52 -4.98 -6.51
C PHE A 29 -3.44 -5.55 -7.93
N GLU A 30 -4.26 -6.55 -8.26
CA GLU A 30 -4.23 -7.16 -9.59
C GLU A 30 -4.75 -6.19 -10.66
N ALA A 31 -5.79 -5.42 -10.36
CA ALA A 31 -6.32 -4.40 -11.27
C ALA A 31 -5.30 -3.29 -11.54
N ASP A 32 -4.64 -2.80 -10.49
CA ASP A 32 -3.60 -1.77 -10.57
C ASP A 32 -2.37 -2.27 -11.32
N LEU A 33 -1.94 -3.51 -11.05
CA LEU A 33 -0.80 -4.10 -11.72
C LEU A 33 -1.08 -4.30 -13.22
N ALA A 34 -2.25 -4.80 -13.59
CA ALA A 34 -2.64 -4.95 -14.99
C ALA A 34 -2.66 -3.60 -15.71
N ARG A 35 -3.31 -2.59 -15.12
CA ARG A 35 -3.36 -1.22 -15.67
C ARG A 35 -1.97 -0.60 -15.78
N ALA A 36 -1.10 -0.82 -14.80
CA ALA A 36 0.27 -0.31 -14.83
C ALA A 36 1.09 -0.98 -15.93
N LEU A 37 0.92 -2.29 -16.16
CA LEU A 37 1.57 -3.03 -17.24
C LEU A 37 1.11 -2.54 -18.61
N ASP A 38 -0.19 -2.36 -18.81
CA ASP A 38 -0.76 -1.86 -20.08
C ASP A 38 -0.29 -0.43 -20.41
N ALA A 39 -0.11 0.41 -19.37
CA ALA A 39 0.35 1.79 -19.51
C ALA A 39 1.89 1.93 -19.51
N SER A 40 2.62 0.82 -19.40
CA SER A 40 4.09 0.80 -19.34
C SER A 40 4.68 0.32 -20.66
N THR A 41 5.91 0.74 -20.92
CA THR A 41 6.72 0.18 -22.00
C THR A 41 7.83 -0.68 -21.41
N ALA A 42 8.46 -1.53 -22.22
CA ALA A 42 9.60 -2.33 -21.76
C ALA A 42 10.76 -1.47 -21.23
N ALA A 43 10.88 -0.21 -21.68
CA ALA A 43 11.90 0.73 -21.24
C ALA A 43 11.47 1.58 -20.02
N ASP A 44 10.18 1.59 -19.67
CA ASP A 44 9.65 2.37 -18.54
C ASP A 44 8.61 1.59 -17.74
N LEU A 45 9.08 1.07 -16.60
CA LEU A 45 8.30 0.32 -15.62
C LEU A 45 8.05 1.12 -14.34
N GLY A 46 8.19 2.46 -14.37
CA GLY A 46 8.05 3.30 -13.18
C GLY A 46 6.71 3.12 -12.47
N ARG A 47 5.62 3.01 -13.26
CA ARG A 47 4.26 2.75 -12.75
C ARG A 47 4.13 1.39 -12.08
N VAL A 48 4.67 0.33 -12.70
CA VAL A 48 4.68 -1.01 -12.13
C VAL A 48 5.44 -1.02 -10.80
N ALA A 49 6.60 -0.37 -10.75
CA ALA A 49 7.39 -0.25 -9.53
C ALA A 49 6.64 0.54 -8.43
N GLN A 50 5.84 1.54 -8.79
CA GLN A 50 4.99 2.27 -7.85
C GLN A 50 3.91 1.36 -7.26
N VAL A 51 3.19 0.59 -8.08
CA VAL A 51 2.18 -0.38 -7.61
C VAL A 51 2.81 -1.36 -6.62
N ILE A 52 3.95 -1.96 -6.97
CA ILE A 52 4.66 -2.90 -6.09
C ILE A 52 4.99 -2.25 -4.74
N ARG A 53 5.52 -1.01 -4.73
CA ARG A 53 5.85 -0.29 -3.49
C ARG A 53 4.61 0.03 -2.66
N THR A 54 3.52 0.45 -3.30
CA THR A 54 2.25 0.77 -2.63
C THR A 54 1.73 -0.43 -1.85
N TYR A 55 1.54 -1.57 -2.51
CA TYR A 55 0.96 -2.74 -1.85
C TYR A 55 1.93 -3.43 -0.89
N ALA A 56 3.24 -3.42 -1.17
CA ALA A 56 4.23 -3.84 -0.18
C ALA A 56 4.25 -2.92 1.06
N GLY A 57 3.93 -1.65 0.91
CA GLY A 57 3.72 -0.71 2.02
C GLY A 57 2.43 -1.03 2.78
N SER A 58 1.32 -1.22 2.05
CA SER A 58 0.00 -1.57 2.58
C SER A 58 0.05 -2.81 3.48
N ILE A 59 0.65 -3.90 2.99
CA ILE A 59 0.81 -5.16 3.75
C ILE A 59 1.66 -4.95 5.01
N ARG A 60 2.69 -4.10 4.96
CA ARG A 60 3.53 -3.79 6.13
C ARG A 60 2.75 -3.01 7.17
N ALA A 61 1.97 -2.01 6.73
CA ALA A 61 1.08 -1.24 7.60
C ALA A 61 0.03 -2.14 8.25
N TYR A 62 -0.63 -3.01 7.48
CA TYR A 62 -1.57 -3.98 8.02
C TYR A 62 -0.95 -4.95 9.05
N SER A 63 0.33 -5.27 8.88
CA SER A 63 1.06 -6.16 9.79
C SER A 63 1.65 -5.45 11.02
N ASP A 64 1.52 -4.13 11.10
CA ASP A 64 2.07 -3.31 12.17
C ASP A 64 0.98 -3.03 13.22
N PRO A 65 1.11 -3.56 14.45
CA PRO A 65 0.09 -3.38 15.49
C PRO A 65 -0.06 -1.93 15.97
N GLU A 66 0.91 -1.05 15.69
CA GLU A 66 0.87 0.36 16.09
C GLU A 66 0.30 1.26 14.98
N PHE A 67 0.07 0.71 13.78
CA PHE A 67 -0.30 1.49 12.61
C PHE A 67 -1.61 2.27 12.78
N ASP A 68 -2.66 1.64 13.30
CA ASP A 68 -3.97 2.30 13.45
C ASP A 68 -3.89 3.49 14.42
N GLY A 69 -3.11 3.37 15.50
CA GLY A 69 -2.87 4.45 16.44
C GLY A 69 -2.10 5.61 15.80
N ALA A 70 -1.01 5.29 15.09
CA ALA A 70 -0.21 6.28 14.37
C ALA A 70 -1.00 6.98 13.25
N LEU A 71 -1.86 6.24 12.55
CA LEU A 71 -2.75 6.79 11.53
C LEU A 71 -3.75 7.77 12.14
N GLN A 72 -4.39 7.40 13.26
CA GLN A 72 -5.33 8.27 13.95
C GLN A 72 -4.68 9.56 14.43
N GLU A 73 -3.49 9.48 15.05
CA GLU A 73 -2.71 10.66 15.45
C GLU A 73 -2.43 11.58 14.26
N GLY A 74 -1.99 10.99 13.13
CA GLY A 74 -1.77 11.74 11.89
C GLY A 74 -3.03 12.45 11.38
N LEU A 75 -4.19 11.78 11.41
CA LEU A 75 -5.47 12.36 11.01
C LEU A 75 -5.88 13.54 11.90
N GLU A 76 -5.64 13.45 13.21
CA GLU A 76 -5.91 14.52 14.17
C GLU A 76 -5.07 15.77 13.87
N ILE A 77 -3.77 15.58 13.60
CA ILE A 77 -2.85 16.66 13.23
C ILE A 77 -3.33 17.35 11.94
N ILE A 78 -3.68 16.57 10.90
CA ILE A 78 -4.17 17.14 9.63
C ILE A 78 -5.49 17.88 9.82
N ALA A 79 -6.39 17.37 10.65
CA ALA A 79 -7.64 18.04 10.99
C ALA A 79 -7.39 19.39 11.69
N GLU A 80 -6.42 19.46 12.59
CA GLU A 80 -6.02 20.71 13.24
C GLU A 80 -5.44 21.72 12.25
N ILE A 81 -4.53 21.29 11.36
CA ILE A 81 -3.96 22.13 10.30
C ILE A 81 -5.08 22.70 9.43
N LYS A 82 -6.04 21.87 9.02
CA LYS A 82 -7.19 22.33 8.24
C LYS A 82 -8.03 23.36 8.99
N ARG A 83 -8.32 23.16 10.28
CA ARG A 83 -9.08 24.14 11.08
C ARG A 83 -8.35 25.48 11.20
N LYS A 84 -7.03 25.46 11.44
CA LYS A 84 -6.20 26.67 11.59
C LYS A 84 -5.96 27.41 10.27
N GLY A 85 -5.94 26.72 9.14
CA GLY A 85 -5.82 27.33 7.81
C GLY A 85 -7.11 27.94 7.26
N HIS A 86 -8.25 27.76 7.94
CA HIS A 86 -9.54 28.39 7.62
C HIS A 86 -9.92 29.49 8.64
N ALA A 87 -9.00 29.91 9.51
CA ALA A 87 -9.18 30.96 10.51
C ALA A 87 -8.47 32.26 10.11
#